data_AF-A0A259S5U1-F1
#
_entry.id   AF-A0A259S5U1-F1
#
_cell.length_a   1.000
_cell.length_b   1.000
_cell.length_c   1.000
_cell.angle_alpha   90.00
_cell.angle_beta   90.00
_cell.angle_gamma   90.00
#
_symmetry.space_group_name_H-M   'P 1'
#
loop_
_entity.id
_entity.type
_entity.pdbx_description
1 polymer ?
#
loop_
_entity_poly.entity_id
_entity_poly.type
_entity_poly.pdbx_seq_one_letter_code
_entity_poly.pdbx_strand_id
1 'polypeptide(L)' 'MNILMSLLGFLITIAVLVAFHEYGHFWVARKLGVKVLTYSLGFGPTLWSTRKGPDAIEYR' A
#
# COMPACT_ATOMS: atom_id res chain seq x y z
N MET A 1 27.72 -11.21 7.01
CA MET A 1 26.38 -10.89 6.47
C MET A 1 26.36 -11.34 5.02
N ASN A 2 25.49 -12.30 4.66
CA ASN A 2 25.45 -12.79 3.29
C ASN A 2 24.72 -11.76 2.41
N ILE A 3 25.21 -11.53 1.19
CA ILE A 3 24.59 -10.60 0.22
C ILE A 3 23.12 -10.96 -0.02
N LEU A 4 22.81 -12.25 -0.11
CA LEU A 4 21.44 -12.74 -0.25
C LEU A 4 20.54 -12.32 0.93
N MET A 5 21.03 -12.45 2.17
CA MET A 5 20.29 -12.03 3.37
C MET A 5 20.08 -10.51 3.40
N SER A 6 21.07 -9.74 2.96
CA SER A 6 21.02 -8.27 2.95
C SER A 6 20.00 -7.77 1.92
N LEU A 7 19.99 -8.36 0.72
CA LEU A 7 19.00 -8.09 -0.33
C LEU A 7 17.58 -8.44 0.12
N LEU A 8 17.40 -9.63 0.71
CA LEU A 8 16.09 -10.08 1.17
C LEU A 8 15.56 -9.17 2.29
N GLY A 9 16.42 -8.84 3.26
CA GLY A 9 16.09 -7.91 4.33
C GLY A 9 15.70 -6.53 3.80
N PHE A 10 16.48 -5.97 2.87
CA PHE A 10 16.18 -4.69 2.24
C PHE A 10 14.80 -4.69 1.56
N LEU A 11 14.50 -5.71 0.76
CA LEU A 11 13.22 -5.79 0.03
C LEU A 11 12.03 -5.88 1.00
N ILE A 12 12.14 -6.69 2.06
CA ILE A 12 11.10 -6.82 3.08
C ILE A 12 10.91 -5.50 3.82
N THR A 13 12.00 -4.85 4.24
CA THR A 13 11.93 -3.57 4.97
C THR A 13 11.27 -2.49 4.13
N ILE A 14 11.63 -2.36 2.86
CA ILE A 14 11.00 -1.38 1.96
C ILE A 14 9.53 -1.73 1.72
N ALA A 15 9.20 -2.99 1.45
CA ALA A 15 7.82 -3.42 1.25
C ALA A 15 6.93 -3.06 2.45
N VAL A 16 7.40 -3.34 3.67
CA VAL A 16 6.71 -3.00 4.91
C VAL A 16 6.59 -1.47 5.07
N LEU A 17 7.69 -0.74 4.92
CA LEU A 17 7.72 0.72 5.07
C LEU A 17 6.70 1.42 4.16
N VAL A 18 6.67 1.02 2.89
CA VAL A 18 5.81 1.60 1.85
C VAL A 18 4.35 1.26 2.12
N ALA A 19 4.07 -0.01 2.46
CA ALA A 19 2.72 -0.44 2.79
C ALA A 19 2.13 0.37 3.96
N PHE A 20 2.92 0.60 5.01
CA PHE A 20 2.50 1.43 6.14
C PHE A 20 2.38 2.92 5.78
N HIS A 21 3.24 3.44 4.91
CA HIS A 21 3.20 4.82 4.45
C HIS A 21 1.89 5.13 3.69
N GLU A 22 1.55 4.31 2.71
CA GLU A 22 0.33 4.46 1.91
C GLU A 22 -0.93 4.22 2.74
N TYR A 23 -0.89 3.23 3.62
CA TYR A 23 -1.97 3.00 4.58
C TYR A 23 -2.20 4.20 5.49
N GLY A 24 -1.14 4.89 5.93
CA GLY A 24 -1.21 6.11 6.70
C GLY A 24 -2.00 7.20 5.99
N HIS A 25 -1.69 7.46 4.72
CA HIS A 25 -2.44 8.44 3.90
C HIS A 25 -3.92 8.07 3.78
N PHE A 26 -4.22 6.80 3.49
CA PHE A 26 -5.60 6.31 3.41
C PHE A 26 -6.35 6.47 4.72
N TRP A 27 -5.72 6.13 5.83
CA TRP A 27 -6.32 6.22 7.17
C TRP A 27 -6.61 7.66 7.57
N VAL A 28 -5.66 8.58 7.34
CA VAL A 28 -5.85 10.01 7.62
C VAL A 28 -6.93 10.59 6.72
N ALA A 29 -6.94 10.28 5.42
CA ALA A 29 -7.98 10.74 4.48
C ALA A 29 -9.38 10.32 4.94
N ARG A 30 -9.55 9.05 5.33
CA ARG A 30 -10.83 8.55 5.86
C ARG A 30 -11.24 9.24 7.16
N LYS A 31 -10.30 9.52 8.07
CA LYS A 31 -10.57 10.23 9.32
C LYS A 31 -11.00 11.67 9.12
N LEU A 32 -10.49 12.33 8.08
CA LEU A 32 -10.87 13.70 7.71
C LEU A 32 -12.15 13.75 6.87
N GLY A 33 -12.83 12.62 6.63
CA GLY A 33 -14.03 12.56 5.81
C GLY A 33 -13.77 12.70 4.32
N VAL A 34 -12.52 12.58 3.86
CA VAL A 34 -12.17 12.62 2.44
C VAL A 34 -12.52 11.26 1.82
N LYS A 35 -13.33 11.29 0.76
CA LYS A 35 -13.70 10.08 0.01
C LYS A 35 -12.52 9.62 -0.83
N VAL A 36 -12.00 8.43 -0.52
CA VAL A 36 -10.94 7.80 -1.30
C VAL A 36 -11.56 6.87 -2.34
N LEU A 37 -11.33 7.16 -3.63
CA LEU A 37 -11.87 6.37 -4.74
C LEU A 37 -10.95 5.21 -5.12
N THR A 38 -9.64 5.38 -4.93
CA THR A 38 -8.62 4.42 -5.32
C THR A 38 -7.55 4.35 -4.24
N TYR A 39 -7.22 3.14 -3.81
CA TYR A 39 -6.13 2.85 -2.91
C TYR A 39 -5.11 1.98 -3.65
N SER A 40 -3.87 2.43 -3.75
CA SER A 40 -2.77 1.66 -4.34
C SER A 40 -1.83 1.20 -3.23
N LEU A 41 -1.33 -0.04 -3.29
CA LEU A 41 -0.27 -0.51 -2.40
C LEU A 41 1.01 -0.83 -3.20
N GLY A 42 2.01 0.03 -3.09
CA GLY A 42 3.34 -0.13 -3.65
C GLY A 42 3.63 0.79 -4.85
N PHE A 43 4.69 0.45 -5.60
CA PHE A 43 5.16 1.21 -6.75
C PHE A 43 5.14 0.33 -8.00
N GLY A 44 4.41 0.74 -9.05
CA GLY A 44 4.44 0.08 -10.36
C GLY A 44 3.07 -0.35 -10.90
N PRO A 45 3.05 -1.29 -11.87
CA PRO A 45 1.80 -1.76 -12.48
C PRO A 45 0.95 -2.52 -11.47
N THR A 46 -0.36 -2.30 -11.50
CA THR A 46 -1.34 -3.02 -10.67
C THR A 46 -1.24 -4.52 -10.90
N LEU A 47 -0.80 -5.24 -9.86
CA LEU A 47 -0.73 -6.71 -9.88
C LEU A 47 -2.12 -7.33 -9.63
N TRP A 48 -2.96 -6.64 -8.87
CA TRP A 48 -4.27 -7.11 -8.49
C TRP A 48 -5.18 -5.94 -8.17
N SER A 49 -6.38 -5.89 -8.77
CA SER A 49 -7.40 -4.89 -8.46
C SER A 49 -8.67 -5.53 -7.94
N THR A 50 -9.25 -4.99 -6.88
CA THR A 50 -10.56 -5.39 -6.35
C THR A 50 -11.33 -4.17 -5.87
N ARG A 51 -12.64 -4.15 -6.11
CA ARG A 51 -13.54 -3.12 -5.58
C ARG A 51 -14.26 -3.67 -4.36
N LYS A 52 -14.12 -3.01 -3.20
CA LYS A 52 -14.76 -3.44 -1.95
C LYS A 52 -15.34 -2.28 -1.14
N GLY A 53 -16.46 -2.55 -0.47
CA GLY A 53 -17.13 -1.64 0.45
C GLY A 53 -18.23 -0.77 -0.18
N PRO A 54 -18.99 -0.04 0.64
CA PRO A 54 -20.12 0.79 0.20
C PRO A 54 -19.70 1.96 -0.70
N ASP A 55 -18.45 2.42 -0.59
CA ASP A 55 -17.88 3.48 -1.42
C ASP A 55 -17.26 2.98 -2.73
N ALA A 56 -17.34 1.66 -3.01
CA ALA A 56 -16.75 1.02 -4.18
C ALA A 56 -15.26 1.39 -4.41
N ILE A 57 -14.49 1.49 -3.32
CA ILE A 57 -13.06 1.83 -3.36
C ILE A 57 -12.33 0.78 -4.19
N GLU A 58 -11.57 1.23 -5.18
CA GLU A 58 -10.72 0.39 -6.01
C GLU A 58 -9.37 0.18 -5.32
N TYR A 59 -9.16 -1.01 -4.79
CA TYR A 59 -7.88 -1.44 -4.19
C TYR A 59 -7.05 -2.05 -5.29
N ARG A 60 -5.89 -1.45 -5.62
CA ARG A 60 -5.06 -1.83 -6.76
C ARG A 60 -3.56 -1.83 -6.47
#